data_AF-A0A453GKT4-F1
#
_entry.id   AF-A0A453GKT4-F1
#
_cell.length_a   1.000
_cell.length_b   1.000
_cell.length_c   1.000
_cell.angle_alpha   90.00
_cell.angle_beta   90.00
_cell.angle_gamma   90.00
#
_symmetry.space_group_name_H-M   'P 1'
#
loop_
_entity.id
_entity.type
_entity.pdbx_description
1 polymer ?
#
loop_
_entity_poly.entity_id
_entity_poly.type
_entity_poly.pdbx_seq_one_letter_code
_entity_poly.pdbx_strand_id
1 'polypeptide(L)'
;MLNLAVEWGWAHTSENGVTLEKLLGTMIEESDPRLPPGYIRLDEIASRAKVNSPPLGTLIHSLQKEGYAACRSHIGANAVKTNCPISSCIVVAREIRNLR
;
A
#
# COMPACT_ATOMS: atom_id res chain seq x y z
N MET A 1 -1.75 9.27 18.51
CA MET A 1 -0.72 10.05 17.80
C MET A 1 -1.35 11.01 16.80
N LEU A 2 -2.16 10.55 15.84
CA LEU A 2 -2.86 11.45 14.90
C LEU A 2 -3.74 12.50 15.61
N ASN A 3 -4.58 12.08 16.57
CA ASN A 3 -5.42 13.04 17.32
C ASN A 3 -4.60 14.12 18.04
N LEU A 4 -3.44 13.74 18.63
CA LEU A 4 -2.53 14.70 19.26
C LEU A 4 -1.92 15.67 18.25
N ALA A 5 -1.55 15.19 17.06
CA ALA A 5 -1.05 16.05 15.98
C ALA A 5 -2.11 17.05 15.49
N VAL A 6 -3.39 16.66 15.50
CA VAL A 6 -4.52 17.57 15.21
C VAL A 6 -4.67 18.60 16.34
N GLU A 7 -4.70 18.16 17.60
CA GLU A 7 -4.82 19.05 18.77
C GLU A 7 -3.68 20.08 18.85
N TRP A 8 -2.47 19.70 18.43
CA TRP A 8 -1.31 20.60 18.41
C TRP A 8 -1.19 21.43 17.13
N GLY A 9 -2.12 21.30 16.18
CA GLY A 9 -2.13 22.05 14.92
C GLY A 9 -1.05 21.63 13.91
N TRP A 10 -0.39 20.49 14.12
CA TRP A 10 0.67 19.96 13.24
C TRP A 10 0.13 19.10 12.10
N ALA A 11 -1.13 18.66 12.18
CA ALA A 11 -1.74 17.78 11.17
C ALA A 11 -1.65 18.35 9.73
N HIS A 12 -1.74 19.68 9.60
CA HIS A 12 -1.68 20.38 8.31
C HIS A 12 -0.26 20.82 7.91
N THR A 13 0.76 20.52 8.72
CA THR A 13 2.15 20.73 8.33
C THR A 13 2.43 19.86 7.11
N SER A 14 2.90 20.50 6.04
CA SER A 14 3.29 19.82 4.81
C SER A 14 4.75 20.10 4.51
N GLU A 15 5.49 19.03 4.28
CA GLU A 15 6.79 19.09 3.63
C GLU A 15 6.77 18.16 2.42
N ASN A 16 7.39 18.59 1.32
CA ASN A 16 7.48 17.81 0.08
C ASN A 16 6.12 17.31 -0.46
N GLY A 17 5.03 18.06 -0.22
CA GLY A 17 3.69 17.72 -0.69
C GLY A 17 2.99 16.59 0.09
N VAL A 18 3.54 16.16 1.23
CA VAL A 18 2.93 15.19 2.13
C VAL A 18 2.55 15.88 3.43
N THR A 19 1.25 15.81 3.79
CA THR A 19 0.78 16.29 5.10
C THR A 19 1.09 15.28 6.18
N LEU A 20 1.38 15.75 7.39
CA LEU A 20 1.58 14.88 8.55
C LEU A 20 0.37 13.96 8.79
N GLU A 21 -0.84 14.48 8.57
CA GLU A 21 -2.07 13.71 8.61
C GLU A 21 -2.04 12.49 7.67
N LYS A 22 -1.60 12.68 6.41
CA LYS A 22 -1.55 11.61 5.41
C LYS A 22 -0.49 10.55 5.76
N LEU A 23 0.65 10.99 6.28
CA LEU A 23 1.71 10.09 6.75
C LEU A 23 1.22 9.24 7.92
N LEU A 24 0.68 9.86 8.96
CA LEU A 24 0.16 9.18 10.14
C LEU A 24 -1.02 8.26 9.80
N GLY A 25 -1.91 8.67 8.89
CA GLY A 25 -2.98 7.82 8.36
C GLY A 25 -2.43 6.56 7.69
N THR A 26 -1.39 6.69 6.87
CA THR A 26 -0.72 5.53 6.23
C THR A 26 -0.08 4.62 7.28
N MET A 27 0.58 5.18 8.30
CA MET A 27 1.18 4.39 9.39
C MET A 27 0.14 3.67 10.24
N ILE A 28 -1.06 4.24 10.42
CA ILE A 28 -2.18 3.58 11.10
C ILE A 28 -2.65 2.38 10.29
N GLU A 29 -2.84 2.53 8.97
CA GLU A 29 -3.19 1.39 8.10
C GLU A 29 -2.13 0.29 8.13
N GLU A 30 -0.84 0.65 8.15
CA GLU A 30 0.27 -0.30 8.25
C GLU A 30 0.40 -1.01 9.60
N SER A 31 -0.28 -0.51 10.63
CA SER A 31 -0.25 -1.10 11.98
C SER A 31 -1.20 -2.30 12.12
N ASP A 32 -1.83 -2.75 11.04
CA ASP A 32 -2.67 -3.96 11.04
C ASP A 32 -1.84 -5.19 11.46
N PRO A 33 -2.24 -5.91 12.53
CA PRO A 33 -1.50 -7.06 13.06
C PRO A 33 -1.40 -8.24 12.09
N ARG A 34 -2.24 -8.27 11.03
CA ARG A 34 -2.20 -9.30 9.99
C ARG A 34 -1.06 -9.09 9.00
N LEU A 35 -0.47 -7.89 8.95
CA LEU A 35 0.58 -7.55 8.00
C LEU A 35 1.94 -8.08 8.48
N PRO A 36 2.67 -8.83 7.64
CA PRO A 36 4.01 -9.29 7.99
C PRO A 36 5.02 -8.13 7.96
N PRO A 37 6.19 -8.30 8.61
CA PRO A 37 7.28 -7.35 8.49
C PRO A 37 7.81 -7.28 7.05
N GLY A 38 8.23 -6.09 6.64
CA GLY A 38 8.75 -5.81 5.29
C GLY A 38 7.74 -5.13 4.38
N TYR A 39 8.08 -5.02 3.11
CA TYR A 39 7.22 -4.48 2.05
C TYR A 39 7.64 -5.09 0.71
N ILE A 40 6.73 -5.07 -0.26
CA ILE A 40 6.98 -5.48 -1.62
C ILE A 40 6.88 -4.24 -2.50
N ARG A 41 7.87 -4.01 -3.37
CA ARG A 41 7.75 -2.97 -4.39
C ARG A 41 6.81 -3.44 -5.49
N LEU A 42 5.91 -2.58 -5.93
CA LEU A 42 5.00 -2.83 -7.04
C LEU A 42 5.75 -3.26 -8.31
N ASP A 43 6.92 -2.66 -8.56
CA ASP A 43 7.75 -2.97 -9.72
C ASP A 43 8.28 -4.41 -9.70
N GLU A 44 8.52 -4.99 -8.52
CA GLU A 44 8.90 -6.41 -8.38
C GLU A 44 7.73 -7.32 -8.76
N ILE A 45 6.51 -6.96 -8.35
CA ILE A 45 5.30 -7.73 -8.69
C ILE A 45 5.07 -7.66 -10.21
N ALA A 46 5.14 -6.46 -10.79
CA ALA A 46 4.96 -6.23 -12.22
C ALA A 46 6.01 -6.98 -13.07
N SER A 47 7.28 -6.88 -12.69
CA SER A 47 8.40 -7.59 -13.33
C SER A 47 8.19 -9.10 -13.31
N ARG A 48 7.90 -9.67 -12.14
CA ARG A 48 7.68 -11.13 -11.99
C ARG A 48 6.43 -11.60 -12.71
N ALA A 49 5.40 -10.77 -12.77
CA ALA A 49 4.17 -11.06 -13.50
C ALA A 49 4.30 -10.92 -15.02
N LYS A 50 5.37 -10.27 -15.53
CA LYS A 50 5.57 -9.89 -16.94
C LYS A 50 4.43 -9.01 -17.47
N VAL A 51 3.99 -8.06 -16.65
CA VAL A 51 2.92 -7.09 -16.97
C VAL A 51 3.40 -5.67 -16.74
N ASN A 52 2.74 -4.71 -17.37
CA ASN A 52 2.92 -3.30 -17.03
C ASN A 52 2.47 -3.06 -15.58
N SER A 53 3.14 -2.13 -14.89
CA SER A 53 2.84 -1.81 -13.50
C SER A 53 1.36 -1.41 -13.33
N PRO A 54 0.54 -2.21 -12.63
CA PRO A 54 -0.85 -1.86 -12.39
C PRO A 54 -0.91 -0.69 -11.38
N PRO A 55 -1.97 0.15 -11.39
CA PRO A 55 -2.10 1.18 -10.37
C PRO A 55 -2.11 0.56 -8.97
N LEU A 56 -1.28 1.09 -8.06
CA LEU A 56 -1.12 0.53 -6.70
C LEU A 56 -2.45 0.40 -5.96
N GLY A 57 -3.34 1.39 -6.11
CA GLY A 57 -4.68 1.35 -5.50
C GLY A 57 -5.54 0.21 -6.02
N THR A 58 -5.48 -0.10 -7.32
CA THR A 58 -6.21 -1.23 -7.92
C THR A 58 -5.68 -2.55 -7.40
N LEU A 59 -4.35 -2.71 -7.30
CA LEU A 59 -3.76 -3.92 -6.74
C LEU A 59 -4.16 -4.14 -5.28
N ILE A 60 -4.07 -3.11 -4.44
CA ILE A 60 -4.47 -3.18 -3.03
C ILE A 60 -5.95 -3.55 -2.92
N HIS A 61 -6.82 -2.91 -3.70
CA HIS A 61 -8.25 -3.19 -3.66
C HIS A 61 -8.57 -4.64 -4.07
N SER A 62 -7.92 -5.15 -5.12
CA SER A 62 -8.10 -6.55 -5.53
C SER A 62 -7.62 -7.53 -4.45
N LEU A 63 -6.47 -7.26 -3.82
CA LEU A 63 -5.97 -8.08 -2.70
C LEU A 63 -6.94 -8.07 -1.50
N GLN A 64 -7.48 -6.91 -1.15
CA GLN A 64 -8.48 -6.78 -0.09
C GLN A 64 -9.77 -7.53 -0.42
N LYS A 65 -10.21 -7.49 -1.69
CA LYS A 65 -11.39 -8.23 -2.18
C LYS A 65 -11.21 -9.74 -2.08
N GLU A 66 -9.99 -10.24 -2.26
CA GLU A 66 -9.62 -11.65 -2.05
C GLU A 66 -9.47 -12.04 -0.57
N GLY A 67 -9.62 -11.08 0.36
CA GLY A 67 -9.55 -11.31 1.80
C GLY A 67 -8.15 -11.15 2.40
N TYR A 68 -7.16 -10.71 1.62
CA TYR A 68 -5.83 -10.40 2.13
C TYR A 68 -5.81 -9.04 2.84
N ALA A 69 -4.98 -8.92 3.87
CA ALA A 69 -4.60 -7.61 4.39
C ALA A 69 -3.64 -6.97 3.39
N ALA A 70 -3.98 -5.79 2.88
CA ALA A 70 -3.12 -5.02 1.98
C ALA A 70 -3.27 -3.53 2.26
N CYS A 71 -2.15 -2.81 2.34
CA CYS A 71 -2.11 -1.37 2.49
C CYS A 71 -0.89 -0.78 1.76
N ARG A 72 -0.85 0.55 1.63
CA ARG A 72 0.35 1.26 1.16
C ARG A 72 1.41 1.24 2.26
N SER A 73 2.66 1.45 1.88
CA SER A 73 3.74 1.66 2.85
C SER A 73 4.31 3.08 2.77
N HIS A 74 4.49 3.71 3.93
CA HIS A 74 5.14 5.00 4.14
C HIS A 74 6.59 5.00 3.68
N ILE A 75 7.22 3.82 3.55
CA ILE A 75 8.60 3.67 3.07
C ILE A 75 8.77 4.13 1.61
N GLY A 76 7.71 4.06 0.79
CA GLY A 76 7.80 4.55 -0.59
C GLY A 76 6.48 4.52 -1.34
N ALA A 77 6.34 5.42 -2.32
CA ALA A 77 5.09 5.59 -3.09
C ALA A 77 4.63 4.33 -3.84
N ASN A 78 5.57 3.45 -4.23
CA ASN A 78 5.31 2.19 -4.93
C ASN A 78 5.45 0.96 -4.01
N ALA A 79 5.42 1.13 -2.69
CA ALA A 79 5.55 0.03 -1.74
C ALA A 79 4.18 -0.43 -1.24
N VAL A 80 3.95 -1.74 -1.28
CA VAL A 80 2.76 -2.41 -0.74
C VAL A 80 3.16 -3.30 0.43
N LYS A 81 2.37 -3.25 1.51
CA LYS A 81 2.43 -4.22 2.60
C LYS A 81 1.25 -5.15 2.46
N THR A 82 1.51 -6.45 2.44
CA THR A 82 0.45 -7.44 2.36
C THR A 82 0.86 -8.77 2.98
N ASN A 83 -0.11 -9.51 3.52
CA ASN A 83 0.07 -10.91 3.92
C ASN A 83 -0.14 -11.89 2.74
N CYS A 84 -0.46 -11.38 1.56
CA CYS A 84 -0.58 -12.17 0.35
C CYS A 84 0.82 -12.68 -0.09
N PRO A 85 0.98 -13.99 -0.35
CA PRO A 85 2.24 -14.51 -0.86
C PRO A 85 2.50 -13.95 -2.26
N ILE A 86 3.78 -13.76 -2.60
CA ILE A 86 4.19 -13.13 -3.87
C ILE A 86 3.62 -13.86 -5.11
N SER A 87 3.45 -15.18 -5.04
CA SER A 87 2.83 -15.99 -6.09
C SER A 87 1.40 -15.55 -6.38
N SER A 88 0.61 -15.29 -5.33
CA SER A 88 -0.76 -14.82 -5.45
C SER A 88 -0.80 -13.37 -5.94
N CYS A 89 0.09 -12.49 -5.44
CA CYS A 89 0.20 -11.11 -5.97
C CYS A 89 0.45 -11.07 -7.48
N ILE A 90 1.24 -12.01 -8.01
CA ILE A 90 1.50 -12.14 -9.45
C ILE A 90 0.22 -12.51 -10.22
N VAL A 91 -0.60 -13.42 -9.68
CA VAL A 91 -1.88 -13.81 -10.29
C VAL A 91 -2.82 -12.60 -10.34
N VAL A 92 -3.01 -11.92 -9.22
CA VAL A 92 -3.85 -10.71 -9.13
C VAL A 92 -3.38 -9.63 -10.12
N ALA A 93 -2.08 -9.40 -10.23
CA ALA A 93 -1.53 -8.43 -11.17
C ALA A 93 -1.81 -8.78 -12.64
N ARG A 94 -1.82 -10.08 -12.99
CA ARG A 94 -2.20 -10.56 -14.34
C ARG A 94 -3.69 -10.40 -14.60
N GLU A 95 -4.54 -10.68 -13.61
CA GLU A 95 -5.99 -10.51 -13.74
C GLU A 95 -6.37 -9.05 -13.95
N ILE A 96 -5.75 -8.12 -13.20
CA ILE A 96 -5.96 -6.68 -13.39
C ILE A 96 -5.61 -6.24 -14.83
N ARG A 97 -4.58 -6.84 -15.43
CA ARG A 97 -4.23 -6.56 -16.84
C ARG A 97 -5.29 -7.09 -17.80
N ASN A 98 -5.82 -8.28 -17.57
CA ASN A 98 -6.81 -8.90 -18.47
C ASN A 98 -8.20 -8.25 -18.37
N LEU A 99 -8.47 -7.49 -17.31
CA LEU A 99 -9.67 -6.67 -17.14
C LEU A 99 -9.58 -5.32 -17.88
N ARG A 100 -8.43 -4.97 -18.45
CA ARG A 100 -8.20 -3.76 -19.27
C ARG A 100 -8.16 -4.11 -20.75
#